data_AF-A0A2I1G972-F1
#
_entry.id   AF-A0A2I1G972-F1
#
_cell.length_a   1.000
_cell.length_b   1.000
_cell.length_c   1.000
_cell.angle_alpha   90.00
_cell.angle_beta   90.00
_cell.angle_gamma   90.00
#
_symmetry.space_group_name_H-M   'P 1'
#
loop_
_entity.id
_entity.type
_entity.pdbx_description
1 polymer ?
#
loop_
_entity_poly.entity_id
_entity_poly.type
_entity_poly.pdbx_seq_one_letter_code
_entity_poly.pdbx_strand_id
1 'polypeptide(L)'
;MVTIQTLDNEFILNASKGQGMLCYQIEGTPNYLLISWKVPLLRHRKNELCVHVCTNRLPEEQKEKNIFRKNMHKTNKIFPDESIQLNYDFRVSATISSGSSAEMKVHLTTPRRTWFGLPW
;
A
#
# COMPACT_ATOMS: atom_id res chain seq x y z
N MET A 1 0.48 0.99 -18.70
CA MET A 1 1.69 0.28 -18.23
C MET A 1 1.84 0.60 -16.75
N VAL A 2 2.12 -0.40 -15.92
CA VAL A 2 2.43 -0.22 -14.50
C VAL A 2 3.78 -0.86 -14.26
N THR A 3 4.70 -0.13 -13.67
CA THR A 3 6.01 -0.65 -13.28
C THR A 3 6.09 -0.63 -11.76
N ILE A 4 6.51 -1.75 -11.18
CA ILE A 4 6.66 -1.93 -9.73
C ILE A 4 8.14 -2.20 -9.49
N GLN A 5 8.74 -1.40 -8.62
CA GLN A 5 10.08 -1.64 -8.08
C GLN A 5 9.98 -1.84 -6.58
N THR A 6 10.68 -2.85 -6.06
CA THR A 6 10.74 -3.18 -4.64
C THR A 6 12.18 -3.13 -4.18
N LEU A 7 12.48 -2.27 -3.21
CA LEU A 7 13.83 -2.11 -2.63
C LEU A 7 13.71 -2.21 -1.11
N ASP A 8 14.13 -3.35 -0.54
CA ASP A 8 14.16 -3.74 0.88
C ASP A 8 12.84 -3.56 1.67
N ASN A 9 12.24 -2.38 1.66
CA ASN A 9 11.02 -1.97 2.36
C ASN A 9 10.23 -0.86 1.63
N GLU A 10 10.65 -0.47 0.42
CA GLU A 10 10.02 0.56 -0.39
C GLU A 10 9.41 -0.05 -1.66
N PHE A 11 8.15 0.32 -1.93
CA PHE A 11 7.43 0.02 -3.15
C PHE A 11 7.27 1.31 -3.94
N ILE A 12 7.90 1.34 -5.12
CA ILE A 12 7.73 2.43 -6.08
C ILE A 12 6.84 1.92 -7.20
N LEU A 13 5.65 2.51 -7.34
CA LEU A 13 4.72 2.20 -8.42
C LEU A 13 4.61 3.39 -9.36
N ASN A 14 4.79 3.14 -10.66
CA ASN A 14 4.57 4.11 -11.72
C ASN A 14 3.35 3.70 -12.55
N ALA A 15 2.32 4.55 -12.59
CA ALA A 15 1.09 4.28 -13.33
C ALA A 15 0.59 5.51 -14.09
N SER A 16 0.36 5.37 -15.40
CA SER A 16 -0.07 6.50 -16.24
C SER A 16 -1.58 6.65 -16.33
N LYS A 17 -2.33 5.55 -16.42
CA LYS A 17 -3.79 5.55 -16.52
C LYS A 17 -4.34 4.23 -16.02
N GLY A 18 -5.43 4.30 -15.27
CA GLY A 18 -6.16 3.12 -14.81
C GLY A 18 -6.13 2.93 -13.30
N GLN A 19 -6.67 1.81 -12.88
CA GLN A 19 -6.72 1.39 -11.49
C GLN A 19 -6.06 0.03 -11.36
N GLY A 20 -5.43 -0.22 -10.22
CA GLY A 20 -4.81 -1.49 -9.94
C GLY A 20 -4.64 -1.69 -8.44
N MET A 21 -4.31 -2.92 -8.08
CA MET A 21 -4.13 -3.33 -6.70
C MET A 21 -2.96 -4.29 -6.62
N LEU A 22 -2.19 -4.18 -5.56
CA LEU A 22 -1.09 -5.05 -5.20
C LEU A 22 -1.34 -5.60 -3.79
N CYS A 23 -1.06 -6.88 -3.61
CA CYS A 23 -1.12 -7.57 -2.33
C CYS A 23 0.26 -8.16 -2.09
N TYR A 24 0.91 -7.77 -1.01
CA TYR A 24 2.25 -8.20 -0.66
C TYR A 24 2.25 -8.79 0.75
N GLN A 25 2.79 -9.99 0.92
CA GLN A 25 2.96 -10.58 2.25
C GLN A 25 4.16 -9.95 2.93
N ILE A 26 3.97 -9.39 4.13
CA ILE A 26 5.03 -8.76 4.89
C ILE A 26 5.97 -9.84 5.42
N GLU A 27 7.23 -9.84 4.97
CA GLU A 27 8.22 -10.86 5.29
C GLU A 27 8.39 -11.05 6.81
N GLY A 28 8.54 -12.32 7.23
CA GLY A 28 8.69 -12.67 8.64
C GLY A 28 7.39 -12.54 9.45
N THR A 29 6.28 -12.23 8.78
CA THR A 29 4.97 -12.08 9.40
C THR A 29 3.91 -12.77 8.53
N PRO A 30 2.76 -13.08 9.12
CA PRO A 30 1.64 -13.59 8.36
C PRO A 30 0.62 -12.49 7.98
N ASN A 31 1.06 -11.23 8.03
CA ASN A 31 0.25 -10.06 7.66
C ASN A 31 0.47 -9.68 6.19
N TYR A 32 -0.53 -9.04 5.59
CA TYR A 32 -0.47 -8.60 4.20
C TYR A 32 -0.59 -7.08 4.10
N LEU A 33 0.27 -6.49 3.27
CA LEU A 33 0.16 -5.10 2.82
C LEU A 33 -0.64 -5.07 1.52
N LEU A 34 -1.78 -4.39 1.55
CA LEU A 34 -2.60 -4.13 0.38
C LEU A 34 -2.42 -2.69 -0.08
N ILE A 35 -2.13 -2.49 -1.36
CA ILE A 35 -1.92 -1.18 -1.99
C ILE A 35 -2.86 -1.10 -3.21
N SER A 36 -3.58 -0.02 -3.40
CA SER A 36 -4.31 0.22 -4.66
C SER A 36 -4.28 1.68 -5.03
N TRP A 37 -4.40 1.88 -6.32
CA TRP A 37 -4.31 3.18 -6.92
C TRP A 37 -5.37 3.38 -7.98
N LYS A 38 -5.65 4.65 -8.23
CA LYS A 38 -6.51 5.11 -9.31
C LYS A 38 -5.92 6.38 -9.91
N VAL A 39 -5.53 6.27 -11.17
CA VAL A 39 -5.05 7.38 -11.99
C VAL A 39 -6.11 7.65 -13.05
N PRO A 40 -7.02 8.61 -12.82
CA PRO A 40 -8.13 8.90 -13.72
C PRO A 40 -7.63 9.41 -15.08
N LEU A 41 -8.38 9.07 -16.12
CA LEU A 41 -8.17 9.60 -17.48
C LEU A 41 -8.42 11.10 -17.59
N LEU A 42 -9.34 11.61 -16.77
CA LEU A 42 -9.84 12.97 -16.82
C LEU A 42 -9.07 13.86 -15.83
N ARG A 43 -8.48 14.95 -16.34
CA ARG A 43 -7.63 15.88 -15.57
C ARG A 43 -8.33 16.59 -14.40
N HIS A 44 -9.67 16.62 -14.38
CA HIS A 44 -10.44 17.22 -13.28
C HIS A 44 -10.63 16.28 -12.08
N ARG A 45 -10.19 15.01 -12.18
CA ARG A 45 -10.19 14.07 -11.06
C ARG A 45 -8.77 13.92 -10.53
N LYS A 46 -8.63 13.93 -9.21
CA LYS A 46 -7.35 13.70 -8.53
C LYS A 46 -6.98 12.21 -8.56
N ASN A 47 -5.69 11.95 -8.52
CA ASN A 47 -5.17 10.61 -8.28
C ASN A 47 -5.57 10.15 -6.88
N GLU A 48 -5.83 8.86 -6.71
CA GLU A 48 -6.18 8.28 -5.40
C GLU A 48 -5.24 7.11 -5.12
N LEU A 49 -4.67 7.08 -3.91
CA LEU A 49 -3.90 5.97 -3.37
C LEU A 49 -4.58 5.48 -2.10
N CYS A 50 -4.52 4.19 -1.81
CA CYS A 50 -4.94 3.66 -0.51
C CYS A 50 -4.04 2.50 -0.12
N VAL A 51 -3.73 2.42 1.17
CA VAL A 51 -2.89 1.37 1.76
C VAL A 51 -3.56 0.83 3.01
N HIS A 52 -3.44 -0.48 3.22
CA HIS A 52 -4.02 -1.16 4.37
C HIS A 52 -3.19 -2.39 4.74
N VAL A 53 -3.13 -2.70 6.04
CA VAL A 53 -2.47 -3.90 6.56
C VAL A 53 -3.54 -4.85 7.09
N CYS A 54 -3.60 -6.04 6.52
CA CYS A 54 -4.48 -7.12 6.98
C CYS A 54 -3.73 -8.03 7.95
N THR A 55 -4.25 -8.18 9.17
CA THR A 55 -3.68 -9.06 10.19
C THR A 55 -4.20 -10.49 10.06
N ASN A 56 -3.31 -11.47 10.24
CA ASN A 56 -3.37 -12.93 10.11
C ASN A 56 -4.69 -13.76 10.30
N ARG A 57 -5.85 -13.27 9.90
CA ARG A 57 -7.08 -14.04 9.80
C ARG A 57 -7.71 -13.73 8.46
N LEU A 58 -7.20 -14.39 7.43
CA LEU A 58 -7.85 -14.44 6.13
C LEU A 58 -8.57 -15.78 5.97
N PRO A 59 -9.84 -15.93 6.37
CA PRO A 59 -10.70 -16.84 5.65
C PRO A 59 -10.97 -16.17 4.29
N GLU A 60 -10.48 -16.79 3.22
CA GLU A 60 -10.67 -16.35 1.82
C GLU A 60 -9.87 -15.09 1.46
N GLU A 61 -8.63 -15.24 0.95
CA GLU A 61 -7.90 -14.16 0.25
C GLU A 61 -8.78 -13.36 -0.72
N GLN A 62 -9.82 -13.98 -1.30
CA GLN A 62 -10.77 -13.31 -2.19
C GLN A 62 -11.72 -12.35 -1.46
N LYS A 63 -12.13 -12.64 -0.22
CA LYS A 63 -13.15 -11.85 0.47
C LYS A 63 -12.60 -10.50 0.93
N GLU A 64 -11.43 -10.46 1.55
CA GLU A 64 -10.81 -9.19 1.91
C GLU A 64 -10.36 -8.41 0.68
N LYS A 65 -9.78 -9.08 -0.34
CA LYS A 65 -9.50 -8.42 -1.63
C LYS A 65 -10.77 -7.82 -2.24
N ASN A 66 -11.92 -8.48 -2.13
CA ASN A 66 -13.20 -7.97 -2.63
C ASN A 66 -13.77 -6.83 -1.78
N ILE A 67 -13.73 -6.93 -0.44
CA ILE A 67 -14.18 -5.88 0.48
C ILE A 67 -13.33 -4.63 0.30
N PHE A 68 -12.01 -4.82 0.26
CA PHE A 68 -11.05 -3.78 -0.01
C PHE A 68 -11.37 -3.15 -1.37
N ARG A 69 -11.36 -3.93 -2.46
CA ARG A 69 -11.74 -3.42 -3.79
C ARG A 69 -13.08 -2.65 -3.84
N LYS A 70 -14.09 -3.08 -3.07
CA LYS A 70 -15.42 -2.44 -3.04
C LYS A 70 -15.44 -1.11 -2.26
N ASN A 71 -14.59 -0.96 -1.24
CA ASN A 71 -14.65 0.17 -0.29
C ASN A 71 -13.42 1.08 -0.30
N MET A 72 -12.34 0.67 -0.92
CA MET A 72 -10.99 1.18 -0.66
C MET A 72 -10.69 2.63 -1.09
N HIS A 73 -11.53 3.25 -1.90
CA HIS A 73 -11.44 4.68 -2.22
C HIS A 73 -12.60 5.52 -1.69
N LYS A 74 -13.45 4.94 -0.83
CA LYS A 74 -14.54 5.66 -0.16
C LYS A 74 -14.13 6.19 1.21
N THR A 75 -13.38 5.41 1.98
CA THR A 75 -13.08 5.71 3.39
C THR A 75 -11.64 6.10 3.67
N ASN A 76 -10.66 5.50 2.98
CA ASN A 76 -9.23 5.61 3.35
C ASN A 76 -8.33 6.07 2.19
N LYS A 77 -8.85 6.90 1.27
CA LYS A 77 -8.06 7.40 0.15
C LYS A 77 -7.13 8.54 0.57
N ILE A 78 -5.97 8.55 -0.05
CA ILE A 78 -4.91 9.53 0.06
C ILE A 78 -4.83 10.23 -1.29
N PHE A 79 -4.86 11.55 -1.27
CA PHE A 79 -4.70 12.39 -2.46
C PHE A 79 -3.24 12.83 -2.62
N PRO A 80 -2.88 13.41 -3.79
CA PRO A 80 -1.64 14.15 -3.90
C PRO A 80 -1.55 15.19 -2.79
N ASP A 81 -0.34 15.35 -2.23
CA ASP A 81 -0.01 16.22 -1.09
C ASP A 81 -0.45 15.69 0.29
N GLU A 82 -1.08 14.51 0.34
CA GLU A 82 -1.38 13.82 1.59
C GLU A 82 -0.41 12.65 1.83
N SER A 83 -0.17 12.37 3.11
CA SER A 83 0.55 11.17 3.54
C SER A 83 -0.24 10.49 4.63
N ILE A 84 -0.39 9.17 4.56
CA ILE A 84 -0.90 8.38 5.68
C ILE A 84 0.28 7.77 6.44
N GLN A 85 0.11 7.64 7.75
CA GLN A 85 0.94 6.76 8.56
C GLN A 85 0.04 5.82 9.36
N LEU A 86 0.12 4.53 9.05
CA LEU A 86 -0.55 3.50 9.85
C LEU A 86 0.44 2.93 10.86
N ASN A 87 0.11 3.03 12.14
CA ASN A 87 0.91 2.48 13.25
C ASN A 87 0.26 1.19 13.75
N TYR A 88 0.72 0.07 13.21
CA TYR A 88 0.55 -1.26 13.78
C TYR A 88 1.89 -1.66 14.44
N ASP A 89 2.14 -2.95 14.65
CA ASP A 89 3.52 -3.43 14.84
C ASP A 89 4.45 -2.97 13.69
N PHE A 90 3.86 -2.62 12.54
CA PHE A 90 4.50 -2.05 11.37
C PHE A 90 4.10 -0.58 11.20
N ARG A 91 5.02 0.23 10.67
CA ARG A 91 4.72 1.60 10.24
C ARG A 91 4.66 1.64 8.72
N VAL A 92 3.53 2.04 8.16
CA VAL A 92 3.38 2.21 6.69
C VAL A 92 3.19 3.68 6.38
N SER A 93 4.04 4.24 5.52
CA SER A 93 3.87 5.57 4.95
C SER A 93 3.67 5.51 3.45
N ALA A 94 2.72 6.29 2.91
CA ALA A 94 2.40 6.27 1.49
C ALA A 94 2.14 7.65 0.91
N THR A 95 2.57 7.88 -0.33
CA THR A 95 2.36 9.13 -1.10
C THR A 95 2.06 8.84 -2.58
N ILE A 96 1.36 9.77 -3.23
CA ILE A 96 1.04 9.73 -4.66
C ILE A 96 1.24 11.11 -5.29
N SER A 97 1.84 11.16 -6.47
CA SER A 97 1.98 12.40 -7.25
C SER A 97 0.70 12.74 -8.02
N SER A 98 0.53 14.01 -8.41
CA SER A 98 -0.66 14.52 -9.11
C SER A 98 -0.64 14.34 -10.64
N GLY A 99 0.49 13.93 -11.21
CA GLY A 99 0.67 13.83 -12.65
C GLY A 99 -0.19 12.75 -13.32
N SER A 100 -0.40 12.89 -14.63
CA SER A 100 -0.97 11.83 -15.49
C SER A 100 -0.01 10.66 -15.72
N SER A 101 1.20 10.74 -15.17
CA SER A 101 2.06 9.61 -14.90
C SER A 101 2.34 9.66 -13.40
N ALA A 102 1.54 8.94 -12.63
CA ALA A 102 1.61 8.99 -11.19
C ALA A 102 2.71 8.06 -10.70
N GLU A 103 3.72 8.65 -10.07
CA GLU A 103 4.61 7.97 -9.15
C GLU A 103 3.93 7.86 -7.78
N MET A 104 3.97 6.66 -7.20
CA MET A 104 3.48 6.33 -5.87
C MET A 104 4.60 5.66 -5.09
N LYS A 105 4.77 6.07 -3.84
CA LYS A 105 5.77 5.50 -2.94
C LYS A 105 5.06 4.97 -1.71
N VAL A 106 5.32 3.71 -1.38
CA VAL A 106 4.86 3.09 -0.14
C VAL A 106 6.09 2.56 0.58
N HIS A 107 6.33 3.06 1.78
CA HIS A 107 7.44 2.64 2.62
C HIS A 107 6.90 1.91 3.84
N LEU A 108 7.33 0.66 4.01
CA LEU A 108 6.94 -0.25 5.08
C LEU A 108 8.11 -0.39 6.05
N THR A 109 8.01 0.20 7.23
CA THR A 109 8.98 -0.05 8.30
C THR A 109 8.47 -1.21 9.15
N THR A 110 9.17 -2.33 9.08
CA THR A 110 9.00 -3.42 10.04
C THR A 110 9.78 -3.09 11.32
N PRO A 111 9.28 -3.49 12.50
CA PRO A 111 10.08 -3.38 13.71
C PRO A 111 11.30 -4.26 13.48
N ARG A 112 12.50 -3.69 13.52
CA ARG A 112 13.74 -4.48 13.45
C ARG A 112 13.58 -5.61 14.45
N ARG A 113 13.80 -6.86 14.01
CA ARG A 113 14.11 -7.93 14.96
C ARG A 113 15.30 -7.43 15.76
N THR A 114 15.06 -6.89 16.95
CA THR A 114 16.08 -6.81 17.98
C THR A 114 16.49 -8.25 18.18
N TRP A 115 17.67 -8.60 17.70
CA TRP A 115 18.34 -9.84 18.05
C TRP A 115 18.55 -9.81 19.56
N PHE A 116 17.54 -10.19 20.33
CA PHE A 116 17.74 -10.65 21.71
C PHE A 116 18.26 -12.08 21.63
N GLY A 117 19.48 -12.20 21.12
CA GLY A 117 20.34 -13.36 21.31
C GLY A 117 21.34 -13.02 22.41
N LEU A 118 20.92 -13.14 23.66
CA LEU A 118 21.85 -13.45 24.75
C LEU A 118 21.18 -14.52 25.63
N PRO A 119 21.72 -15.74 25.68
CA PRO A 119 21.33 -16.71 26.69
C PRO A 119 21.88 -16.25 28.05
N TRP A 120 21.06 -16.35 29.09
CA TRP A 120 21.56 -16.56 30.44
C TRP A 120 21.64 -18.07 30.67
#